data_AF-A0A2P8KL70-F1
#
_entry.id   AF-A0A2P8KL70-F1
#
_cell.length_a   1.000
_cell.length_b   1.000
_cell.length_c   1.000
_cell.angle_alpha   90.00
_cell.angle_beta   90.00
_cell.angle_gamma   90.00
#
_symmetry.space_group_name_H-M   'P 1'
#
loop_
_entity.id
_entity.type
_entity.pdbx_description
1 polymer ?
#
loop_
_entity_poly.entity_id
_entity_poly.type
_entity_poly.pdbx_seq_one_letter_code
_entity_poly.pdbx_strand_id
1 'polypeptide(L)'
;MKLAFRTAALILALAAASVHAHNVWLLPSSTVLSKGDWITVDAAVSNDLFFFNHNPLALDNLEVTAPDGSAIKAENVHKGKLRSVFDLNLAQPGTYRVAVLNGGVFARWKDKATGQQKRARGTPENIASQIPADAQEVEVTQSAGRIETFITVGKPSKLQPSGKGLELVATTHPTDLVKGEKASFILQIDGQPAKDLEVTVTPGNTRYRDKMDEISAKTDAKGQFSVTWPQAGMYWLEANTKDNKTSVTQAKERRLSYAATLEVMP
;
A
#
# COMPACT_ATOMS: atom_id res chain seq x y z
N MET A 1 -65.80 -5.52 -7.15
CA MET A 1 -64.64 -6.00 -6.35
C MET A 1 -63.65 -6.70 -7.27
N LYS A 2 -62.53 -6.06 -7.61
CA LYS A 2 -61.32 -6.75 -8.09
C LYS A 2 -60.11 -5.97 -7.55
N LEU A 3 -59.31 -6.67 -6.75
CA LEU A 3 -58.22 -6.17 -5.92
C LEU A 3 -57.11 -5.53 -6.76
N ALA A 4 -56.71 -4.32 -6.40
CA ALA A 4 -55.49 -3.68 -6.85
C ALA A 4 -54.29 -4.31 -6.11
N PHE A 5 -53.47 -5.09 -6.81
CA PHE A 5 -52.17 -5.53 -6.30
C PHE A 5 -51.17 -4.38 -6.45
N ARG A 6 -50.84 -3.72 -5.33
CA ARG A 6 -49.70 -2.82 -5.23
C ARG A 6 -48.44 -3.66 -5.03
N THR A 7 -47.59 -3.74 -6.04
CA THR A 7 -46.25 -4.31 -5.95
C THR A 7 -45.35 -3.35 -5.18
N ALA A 8 -45.00 -3.71 -3.94
CA ALA A 8 -43.96 -3.04 -3.18
C ALA A 8 -42.59 -3.53 -3.66
N ALA A 9 -41.81 -2.64 -4.27
CA ALA A 9 -40.41 -2.90 -4.62
C ALA A 9 -39.55 -2.80 -3.35
N LEU A 10 -39.10 -3.93 -2.83
CA LEU A 10 -38.13 -4.00 -1.74
C LEU A 10 -36.74 -3.76 -2.33
N ILE A 11 -36.23 -2.53 -2.21
CA ILE A 11 -34.83 -2.21 -2.54
C ILE A 11 -33.97 -2.83 -1.43
N LEU A 12 -33.41 -4.01 -1.69
CA LEU A 12 -32.40 -4.62 -0.84
C LEU A 12 -31.10 -3.81 -1.06
N ALA A 13 -30.85 -2.84 -0.18
CA ALA A 13 -29.55 -2.20 -0.12
C ALA A 13 -28.52 -3.27 0.27
N LEU A 14 -27.75 -3.75 -0.70
CA LEU A 14 -26.51 -4.46 -0.41
C LEU A 14 -25.60 -3.46 0.30
N ALA A 15 -25.61 -3.49 1.64
CA ALA A 15 -24.52 -2.95 2.42
C ALA A 15 -23.28 -3.73 1.97
N ALA A 16 -22.42 -3.08 1.18
CA ALA A 16 -21.11 -3.59 0.87
C ALA A 16 -20.43 -3.84 2.23
N ALA A 17 -20.24 -5.10 2.59
CA ALA A 17 -19.41 -5.45 3.72
C ALA A 17 -18.03 -4.90 3.39
N SER A 18 -17.62 -3.83 4.09
CA SER A 18 -16.26 -3.33 4.06
C SER A 18 -15.38 -4.45 4.63
N VAL A 19 -14.85 -5.28 3.73
CA VAL A 19 -13.72 -6.15 4.02
C VAL A 19 -12.63 -5.23 4.53
N HIS A 20 -12.47 -5.19 5.85
CA HIS A 20 -11.38 -4.46 6.49
C HIS A 20 -10.10 -5.18 6.09
N ALA A 21 -9.47 -4.71 5.02
CA ALA A 21 -8.09 -5.04 4.75
C ALA A 21 -7.26 -4.46 5.91
N HIS A 22 -6.33 -5.25 6.45
CA HIS A 22 -5.45 -4.75 7.49
C HIS A 22 -4.58 -3.61 6.93
N ASN A 23 -4.52 -2.50 7.66
CA ASN A 23 -3.76 -1.32 7.24
C ASN A 23 -2.27 -1.56 7.44
N VAL A 24 -1.49 -1.45 6.38
CA VAL A 24 -0.03 -1.62 6.41
C VAL A 24 0.65 -0.27 6.20
N TRP A 25 1.61 0.07 7.06
CA TRP A 25 2.16 1.43 7.05
C TRP A 25 3.60 1.51 7.56
N LEU A 26 4.26 2.59 7.14
CA LEU A 26 5.56 3.06 7.61
C LEU A 26 5.35 4.46 8.19
N LEU A 27 5.64 4.65 9.47
CA LEU A 27 5.44 5.91 10.18
C LEU A 27 6.80 6.45 10.64
N PRO A 28 7.36 7.46 9.95
CA PRO A 28 8.59 8.08 10.37
C PRO A 28 8.35 9.03 11.54
N SER A 29 9.35 9.21 12.41
CA SER A 29 9.32 10.18 13.52
C SER A 29 9.32 11.64 13.05
N SER A 30 9.70 11.89 11.80
CA SER A 30 9.64 13.18 11.11
C SER A 30 9.61 12.95 9.59
N THR A 31 8.83 13.73 8.85
CA THR A 31 8.85 13.73 7.37
C THR A 31 9.65 14.89 6.78
N VAL A 32 9.98 15.91 7.58
CA VAL A 32 10.75 17.09 7.13
C VAL A 32 11.80 17.47 8.17
N LEU A 33 13.06 17.50 7.77
CA LEU A 33 14.20 17.93 8.58
C LEU A 33 14.85 19.17 7.96
N SER A 34 15.34 20.10 8.79
CA SER A 34 16.04 21.30 8.29
C SER A 34 17.49 21.03 7.89
N LYS A 35 18.10 19.97 8.42
CA LYS A 35 19.46 19.50 8.15
C LYS A 35 19.50 17.98 8.29
N GLY A 36 20.57 17.35 7.81
CA GLY A 36 20.74 15.92 7.95
C GLY A 36 20.79 15.50 9.42
N ASP A 37 20.01 14.49 9.77
CA ASP A 37 19.88 13.95 11.12
C ASP A 37 19.30 12.54 11.08
N TRP A 38 19.17 11.94 12.26
CA TRP A 38 18.54 10.66 12.47
C TRP A 38 17.02 10.77 12.54
N ILE A 39 16.36 9.77 11.98
CA ILE A 39 14.96 9.47 12.25
C ILE A 39 14.80 8.01 12.65
N THR A 40 13.71 7.72 13.33
CA THR A 40 13.23 6.35 13.57
C THR A 40 11.96 6.15 12.75
N VAL A 41 11.78 4.95 12.20
CA VAL A 41 10.59 4.57 11.43
C VAL A 41 9.94 3.36 12.07
N ASP A 42 8.67 3.51 12.43
CA ASP A 42 7.81 2.43 12.89
C ASP A 42 7.11 1.76 11.71
N ALA A 43 7.05 0.43 11.69
CA ALA A 43 6.48 -0.35 10.61
C ALA A 43 5.52 -1.42 11.15
N ALA A 44 4.23 -1.32 10.81
CA ALA A 44 3.22 -2.21 11.37
C ALA A 44 2.07 -2.49 10.41
N VAL A 45 1.35 -3.55 10.76
CA VAL A 45 0.04 -3.91 10.26
C VAL A 45 -0.94 -3.64 11.40
N SER A 46 -2.05 -2.95 11.14
CA SER A 46 -3.01 -2.56 12.18
C SER A 46 -4.46 -2.58 11.72
N ASN A 47 -5.37 -2.71 12.68
CA ASN A 47 -6.80 -2.47 12.46
C ASN A 47 -7.14 -0.98 12.60
N ASP A 48 -6.49 -0.30 13.56
CA ASP A 48 -6.62 1.15 13.75
C ASP A 48 -5.39 1.83 13.12
N LEU A 49 -5.56 2.86 12.29
CA LEU A 49 -4.44 3.51 11.60
C LEU A 49 -3.46 4.14 12.58
N PHE A 50 -2.19 3.84 12.38
CA PHE A 50 -1.05 4.27 13.22
C PHE A 50 -1.12 3.81 14.67
N PHE A 51 -1.74 2.65 14.92
CA PHE A 51 -1.78 2.03 16.25
C PHE A 51 -1.27 0.58 16.21
N PHE A 52 -0.42 0.20 17.16
CA PHE A 52 0.25 -1.10 17.18
C PHE A 52 -0.64 -2.19 17.80
N ASN A 53 -1.62 -2.73 17.05
CA ASN A 53 -2.61 -3.68 17.61
C ASN A 53 -2.81 -4.99 16.83
N HIS A 54 -2.04 -5.26 15.78
CA HIS A 54 -2.20 -6.48 15.01
C HIS A 54 -0.89 -7.24 14.80
N ASN A 55 0.01 -6.79 13.91
CA ASN A 55 1.24 -7.51 13.60
C ASN A 55 2.38 -6.57 13.19
N PRO A 56 3.65 -6.94 13.42
CA PRO A 56 4.78 -6.20 12.88
C PRO A 56 4.82 -6.33 11.35
N LEU A 57 5.12 -5.24 10.64
CA LEU A 57 5.42 -5.32 9.22
C LEU A 57 6.79 -5.99 9.03
N ALA A 58 6.87 -7.00 8.15
CA ALA A 58 8.13 -7.64 7.81
C ALA A 58 8.99 -6.70 6.96
N LEU A 59 10.29 -6.62 7.27
CA LEU A 59 11.24 -5.67 6.66
C LEU A 59 12.26 -6.34 5.74
N ASP A 60 12.05 -7.61 5.37
CA ASP A 60 12.97 -8.39 4.51
C ASP A 60 13.22 -7.72 3.15
N ASN A 61 12.23 -6.96 2.66
CA ASN A 61 12.28 -6.22 1.40
C ASN A 61 12.18 -4.70 1.63
N LEU A 62 12.79 -4.21 2.71
CA LEU A 62 12.94 -2.77 2.95
C LEU A 62 13.97 -2.18 1.98
N GLU A 63 13.55 -1.17 1.24
CA GLU A 63 14.38 -0.38 0.33
C GLU A 63 14.34 1.08 0.76
N VAL A 64 15.52 1.69 0.96
CA VAL A 64 15.65 3.12 1.24
C VAL A 64 16.48 3.73 0.13
N THR A 65 15.90 4.69 -0.58
CA THR A 65 16.53 5.39 -1.70
C THR A 65 16.81 6.83 -1.31
N ALA A 66 18.07 7.25 -1.46
CA ALA A 66 18.55 8.59 -1.22
C ALA A 66 18.16 9.58 -2.33
N PRO A 67 18.33 10.90 -2.12
CA PRO A 67 18.03 11.92 -3.13
C PRO A 67 18.80 11.76 -4.45
N ASP A 68 20.00 11.19 -4.39
CA ASP A 68 20.85 10.90 -5.56
C ASP A 68 20.52 9.55 -6.25
N GLY A 69 19.56 8.79 -5.70
CA GLY A 69 19.17 7.47 -6.17
C GLY A 69 19.97 6.30 -5.58
N SER A 70 20.97 6.58 -4.72
CA SER A 70 21.72 5.53 -4.04
C SER A 70 20.89 4.82 -2.97
N ALA A 71 21.21 3.55 -2.71
CA ALA A 71 20.57 2.78 -1.66
C ALA A 71 21.20 3.10 -0.28
N ILE A 72 20.37 3.24 0.74
CA ILE A 72 20.79 3.42 2.12
C ILE A 72 20.37 2.21 2.95
N LYS A 73 21.24 1.82 3.87
CA LYS A 73 20.97 0.73 4.79
C LYS A 73 20.28 1.25 6.04
N ALA A 74 19.21 0.58 6.45
CA ALA A 74 18.59 0.82 7.74
C ALA A 74 19.46 0.31 8.89
N GLU A 75 19.50 1.06 9.98
CA GLU A 75 20.23 0.73 11.20
C GLU A 75 19.27 0.34 12.33
N ASN A 76 19.79 -0.32 13.37
CA ASN A 76 19.02 -0.74 14.54
C ASN A 76 17.70 -1.48 14.24
N VAL A 77 17.68 -2.26 13.16
CA VAL A 77 16.47 -2.98 12.72
C VAL A 77 16.05 -3.99 13.79
N HIS A 78 14.84 -3.81 14.33
CA HIS A 78 14.29 -4.66 15.37
C HIS A 78 12.85 -5.05 15.05
N LYS A 79 12.54 -6.34 15.15
CA LYS A 79 11.19 -6.89 14.99
C LYS A 79 10.62 -7.30 16.34
N GLY A 80 9.65 -6.53 16.82
CA GLY A 80 8.87 -6.85 18.01
C GLY A 80 7.66 -7.73 17.71
N LYS A 81 6.74 -7.81 18.68
CA LYS A 81 5.48 -8.57 18.55
C LYS A 81 4.37 -7.83 17.81
N LEU A 82 4.41 -6.50 17.78
CA LEU A 82 3.34 -5.66 17.22
C LEU A 82 3.85 -4.62 16.21
N ARG A 83 5.17 -4.39 16.17
CA ARG A 83 5.81 -3.46 15.25
C ARG A 83 7.24 -3.89 14.96
N SER A 84 7.71 -3.54 13.77
CA SER A 84 9.14 -3.46 13.48
C SER A 84 9.57 -2.00 13.55
N VAL A 85 10.82 -1.76 13.91
CA VAL A 85 11.40 -0.42 14.02
C VAL A 85 12.81 -0.44 13.43
N PHE A 86 13.24 0.69 12.87
CA PHE A 86 14.59 0.89 12.37
C PHE A 86 14.92 2.38 12.35
N ASP A 87 16.21 2.68 12.29
CA ASP A 87 16.72 4.04 12.23
C ASP A 87 17.33 4.34 10.85
N LEU A 88 17.26 5.60 10.44
CA LEU A 88 17.89 6.10 9.23
C LEU A 88 18.69 7.36 9.55
N ASN A 89 19.94 7.39 9.09
CA ASN A 89 20.77 8.60 9.08
C ASN A 89 20.64 9.30 7.72
N LEU A 90 19.92 10.43 7.69
CA LEU A 90 19.57 11.13 6.46
C LEU A 90 20.56 12.26 6.18
N ALA A 91 21.78 11.91 5.78
CA ALA A 91 22.89 12.87 5.67
C ALA A 91 22.81 13.85 4.48
N GLN A 92 22.14 13.48 3.39
CA GLN A 92 22.07 14.26 2.14
C GLN A 92 20.82 15.15 2.09
N PRO A 93 20.91 16.39 1.58
CA PRO A 93 19.73 17.21 1.32
C PRO A 93 18.92 16.64 0.15
N GLY A 94 17.60 16.73 0.24
CA GLY A 94 16.66 16.20 -0.75
C GLY A 94 15.65 15.24 -0.14
N THR A 95 14.92 14.54 -1.01
CA THR A 95 13.85 13.63 -0.62
C THR A 95 14.27 12.18 -0.74
N TYR A 96 14.08 11.46 0.35
CA TYR A 96 14.27 10.03 0.49
C TYR A 96 12.95 9.30 0.25
N ARG A 97 13.02 8.14 -0.42
CA ARG A 97 11.92 7.18 -0.48
C ARG A 97 12.25 6.01 0.45
N VAL A 98 11.33 5.68 1.35
CA VAL A 98 11.40 4.49 2.21
C VAL A 98 10.25 3.58 1.80
N ALA A 99 10.55 2.39 1.30
CA ALA A 99 9.55 1.46 0.79
C ALA A 99 9.77 0.05 1.32
N VAL A 100 8.68 -0.65 1.62
CA VAL A 100 8.68 -2.11 1.78
C VAL A 100 7.95 -2.69 0.58
N LEU A 101 8.67 -3.47 -0.23
CA LEU A 101 8.09 -4.14 -1.38
C LEU A 101 7.57 -5.52 -0.98
N ASN A 102 6.26 -5.69 -0.93
CA ASN A 102 5.66 -6.99 -0.69
C ASN A 102 5.35 -7.68 -2.03
N GLY A 103 5.69 -8.95 -2.14
CA GLY A 103 5.48 -9.66 -3.38
C GLY A 103 5.68 -11.15 -3.23
N GLY A 104 5.35 -11.87 -4.29
CA GLY A 104 5.55 -13.29 -4.38
C GLY A 104 4.42 -13.99 -5.12
N VAL A 105 4.48 -15.31 -5.07
CA VAL A 105 3.52 -16.20 -5.70
C VAL A 105 2.93 -17.10 -4.64
N PHE A 106 1.60 -17.20 -4.65
CA PHE A 106 0.83 -18.03 -3.74
C PHE A 106 0.15 -19.10 -4.56
N ALA A 107 0.32 -20.35 -4.16
CA ALA A 107 -0.38 -21.48 -4.75
C ALA A 107 -1.26 -22.14 -3.69
N ARG A 108 -2.44 -22.58 -4.10
CA ARG A 108 -3.28 -23.50 -3.34
C ARG A 108 -3.74 -24.63 -4.26
N TRP A 109 -3.84 -25.83 -3.72
CA TRP A 109 -4.27 -26.99 -4.47
C TRP A 109 -4.88 -28.03 -3.53
N LYS A 110 -5.62 -28.96 -4.12
CA LYS A 110 -6.09 -30.17 -3.45
C LYS A 110 -5.08 -31.28 -3.65
N ASP A 111 -4.57 -31.81 -2.53
CA ASP A 111 -3.67 -32.95 -2.53
C ASP A 111 -4.42 -34.21 -2.97
N LYS A 112 -3.91 -34.92 -3.97
CA LYS A 112 -4.60 -36.07 -4.55
C LYS A 112 -4.67 -37.27 -3.59
N ALA A 113 -3.63 -37.48 -2.80
CA ALA A 113 -3.53 -38.62 -1.90
C ALA A 113 -4.46 -38.49 -0.68
N THR A 114 -4.58 -37.27 -0.14
CA THR A 114 -5.30 -37.01 1.11
C THR A 114 -6.63 -36.27 0.90
N GLY A 115 -6.84 -35.66 -0.26
CA GLY A 115 -7.98 -34.78 -0.55
C GLY A 115 -7.91 -33.42 0.17
N GLN A 116 -6.87 -33.15 0.95
CA GLN A 116 -6.74 -31.92 1.75
C GLN A 116 -6.29 -30.73 0.91
N GLN A 117 -6.72 -29.53 1.30
CA GLN A 117 -6.19 -28.29 0.74
C GLN A 117 -4.77 -28.05 1.26
N LYS A 118 -3.85 -27.82 0.34
CA LYS A 118 -2.45 -27.45 0.60
C LYS A 118 -2.18 -26.07 0.01
N ARG A 119 -1.14 -25.42 0.53
CA ARG A 119 -0.70 -24.09 0.11
C ARG A 119 0.81 -24.03 0.06
N ALA A 120 1.32 -23.23 -0.87
CA ALA A 120 2.72 -22.86 -0.97
C ALA A 120 2.85 -21.35 -1.19
N ARG A 121 3.97 -20.80 -0.75
CA ARG A 121 4.39 -19.44 -1.07
C ARG A 121 5.81 -19.49 -1.61
N GLY A 122 6.07 -18.73 -2.65
CA GLY A 122 7.36 -18.74 -3.33
C GLY A 122 7.59 -17.52 -4.20
N THR A 123 8.63 -17.61 -5.01
CA THR A 123 8.95 -16.65 -6.08
C THR A 123 8.48 -17.21 -7.43
N PRO A 124 8.45 -16.41 -8.50
CA PRO A 124 8.16 -16.90 -9.84
C PRO A 124 9.01 -18.11 -10.25
N GLU A 125 10.26 -18.15 -9.79
CA GLU A 125 11.25 -19.15 -10.17
C GLU A 125 11.05 -20.49 -9.42
N ASN A 126 10.51 -20.47 -8.20
CA ASN A 126 10.47 -21.65 -7.34
C ASN A 126 9.07 -22.18 -7.02
N ILE A 127 8.00 -21.42 -7.32
CA ILE A 127 6.65 -21.84 -6.92
C ILE A 127 6.21 -23.13 -7.62
N ALA A 128 6.61 -23.31 -8.88
CA ALA A 128 6.21 -24.46 -9.68
C ALA A 128 6.75 -25.78 -9.11
N SER A 129 7.96 -25.78 -8.52
CA SER A 129 8.55 -26.98 -7.92
C SER A 129 7.94 -27.34 -6.57
N GLN A 130 7.20 -26.42 -5.94
CA GLN A 130 6.49 -26.67 -4.69
C GLN A 130 5.10 -27.31 -4.89
N ILE A 131 4.59 -27.31 -6.13
CA ILE A 131 3.27 -27.87 -6.46
C ILE A 131 3.48 -29.30 -7.01
N PRO A 132 2.92 -30.33 -6.37
CA PRO A 132 2.98 -31.70 -6.90
C PRO A 132 2.38 -31.79 -8.31
N ALA A 133 2.99 -32.60 -9.18
CA ALA A 133 2.54 -32.74 -10.57
C ALA A 133 1.11 -33.32 -10.70
N ASP A 134 0.66 -34.08 -9.70
CA ASP A 134 -0.67 -34.67 -9.62
C ASP A 134 -1.66 -33.87 -8.76
N ALA A 135 -1.27 -32.65 -8.35
CA ALA A 135 -2.13 -31.72 -7.63
C ALA A 135 -3.41 -31.42 -8.43
N GLN A 136 -4.54 -31.39 -7.73
CA GLN A 136 -5.84 -31.08 -8.31
C GLN A 136 -6.28 -29.67 -7.93
N GLU A 137 -7.17 -29.07 -8.72
CA GLU A 137 -7.75 -27.75 -8.42
C GLU A 137 -6.66 -26.67 -8.12
N VAL A 138 -5.58 -26.69 -8.90
CA VAL A 138 -4.44 -25.79 -8.69
C VAL A 138 -4.83 -24.37 -9.04
N GLU A 139 -4.69 -23.48 -8.06
CA GLU A 139 -4.80 -22.04 -8.23
C GLU A 139 -3.51 -21.36 -7.85
N VAL A 140 -3.02 -20.51 -8.75
CA VAL A 140 -1.81 -19.72 -8.53
C VAL A 140 -2.14 -18.25 -8.72
N THR A 141 -1.76 -17.43 -7.74
CA THR A 141 -1.90 -15.98 -7.77
C THR A 141 -0.54 -15.34 -7.55
N GLN A 142 -0.20 -14.36 -8.38
CA GLN A 142 0.94 -13.50 -8.14
C GLN A 142 0.49 -12.24 -7.39
N SER A 143 1.35 -11.70 -6.55
CA SER A 143 1.13 -10.40 -5.92
C SER A 143 2.36 -9.53 -6.06
N ALA A 144 2.15 -8.24 -6.28
CA ALA A 144 3.17 -7.22 -6.15
C ALA A 144 2.55 -6.01 -5.44
N GLY A 145 3.24 -5.48 -4.45
CA GLY A 145 2.77 -4.32 -3.75
C GLY A 145 3.88 -3.52 -3.13
N ARG A 146 3.46 -2.33 -2.68
CA ARG A 146 4.35 -1.30 -2.18
C ARG A 146 3.70 -0.62 -0.99
N ILE A 147 4.50 -0.47 0.06
CA ILE A 147 4.17 0.34 1.23
C ILE A 147 5.28 1.37 1.31
N GLU A 148 4.98 2.67 1.18
CA GLU A 148 6.02 3.69 1.19
C GLU A 148 5.70 4.94 2.02
N THR A 149 6.75 5.64 2.38
CA THR A 149 6.70 6.99 2.95
C THR A 149 7.89 7.80 2.43
N PHE A 150 7.83 9.11 2.59
CA PHE A 150 8.80 10.05 2.04
C PHE A 150 9.30 10.98 3.14
N ILE A 151 10.60 11.24 3.13
CA ILE A 151 11.23 12.14 4.10
C ILE A 151 12.11 13.13 3.35
N THR A 152 11.97 14.42 3.64
CA THR A 152 12.75 15.48 3.00
C THR A 152 13.71 16.12 4.00
N VAL A 153 14.98 16.24 3.61
CA VAL A 153 15.98 17.04 4.33
C VAL A 153 16.23 18.32 3.55
N GLY A 154 15.89 19.47 4.13
CA GLY A 154 16.05 20.77 3.50
C GLY A 154 15.07 20.95 2.33
N LYS A 155 15.59 21.14 1.11
CA LYS A 155 14.76 21.37 -0.07
C LYS A 155 14.34 20.04 -0.71
N PRO A 156 13.06 19.86 -1.09
CA PRO A 156 12.61 18.68 -1.83
C PRO A 156 13.43 18.41 -3.10
N SER A 157 13.68 17.15 -3.40
CA SER A 157 14.27 16.71 -4.67
C SER A 157 13.28 15.88 -5.49
N LYS A 158 13.54 15.71 -6.79
CA LYS A 158 12.67 14.92 -7.65
C LYS A 158 12.76 13.44 -7.31
N LEU A 159 11.63 12.82 -7.02
CA LEU A 159 11.50 11.37 -6.85
C LEU A 159 11.43 10.69 -8.22
N GLN A 160 12.33 9.74 -8.46
CA GLN A 160 12.29 8.92 -9.67
C GLN A 160 11.33 7.73 -9.47
N PRO A 161 10.40 7.46 -10.39
CA PRO A 161 9.59 6.24 -10.34
C PRO A 161 10.47 4.99 -10.57
N SER A 162 10.05 3.87 -9.99
CA SER A 162 10.72 2.58 -10.19
C SER A 162 10.34 1.90 -11.50
N GLY A 163 9.18 2.26 -12.07
CA GLY A 163 8.57 1.63 -13.24
C GLY A 163 8.00 0.24 -12.98
N LYS A 164 7.81 -0.19 -11.72
CA LYS A 164 7.40 -1.56 -11.37
C LYS A 164 6.22 -1.59 -10.39
N GLY A 165 5.23 -2.41 -10.72
CA GLY A 165 4.03 -2.58 -9.90
C GLY A 165 3.19 -1.30 -9.86
N LEU A 166 2.31 -1.23 -8.86
CA LEU A 166 1.54 -0.02 -8.59
C LEU A 166 2.41 0.97 -7.80
N GLU A 167 2.55 2.20 -8.31
CA GLU A 167 3.35 3.24 -7.67
C GLU A 167 2.77 4.65 -7.84
N LEU A 168 3.09 5.52 -6.88
CA LEU A 168 2.71 6.93 -6.91
C LEU A 168 3.83 7.78 -7.53
N VAL A 169 3.45 8.56 -8.53
CA VAL A 169 4.26 9.62 -9.11
C VAL A 169 3.68 10.95 -8.65
N ALA A 170 4.48 11.66 -7.87
CA ALA A 170 4.10 12.91 -7.25
C ALA A 170 4.10 14.06 -8.28
N THR A 171 2.95 14.72 -8.46
CA THR A 171 2.89 16.03 -9.15
C THR A 171 2.94 17.17 -8.12
N THR A 172 2.28 17.00 -6.98
CA THR A 172 2.55 17.74 -5.74
C THR A 172 3.54 16.94 -4.90
N HIS A 173 4.56 17.58 -4.32
CA HIS A 173 5.58 16.88 -3.56
C HIS A 173 4.98 16.22 -2.30
N PRO A 174 5.28 14.95 -1.99
CA PRO A 174 4.57 14.20 -0.94
C PRO A 174 4.89 14.63 0.49
N THR A 175 5.89 15.48 0.68
CA THR A 175 6.23 16.12 1.97
C THR A 175 5.94 17.63 1.97
N ASP A 176 5.15 18.11 1.01
CA ASP A 176 4.75 19.52 0.85
C ASP A 176 3.22 19.59 0.71
N LEU A 177 2.54 18.95 1.67
CA LEU A 177 1.08 18.89 1.73
C LEU A 177 0.63 19.82 2.85
N VAL A 178 -0.32 20.69 2.55
CA VAL A 178 -0.82 21.70 3.49
C VAL A 178 -2.34 21.58 3.61
N LYS A 179 -2.84 21.74 4.83
CA LYS A 179 -4.27 21.76 5.13
C LYS A 179 -4.98 22.82 4.28
N GLY A 180 -6.12 22.45 3.73
CA GLY A 180 -6.97 23.29 2.88
C GLY A 180 -6.52 23.31 1.42
N GLU A 181 -5.30 22.88 1.12
CA GLU A 181 -4.77 22.87 -0.24
C GLU A 181 -5.10 21.58 -0.98
N LYS A 182 -5.16 21.69 -2.31
CA LYS A 182 -5.35 20.57 -3.22
C LYS A 182 -3.98 20.04 -3.66
N ALA A 183 -3.70 18.78 -3.37
CA ALA A 183 -2.57 18.07 -3.92
C ALA A 183 -3.01 17.16 -5.08
N SER A 184 -2.14 16.99 -6.06
CA SER A 184 -2.36 16.09 -7.20
C SER A 184 -1.26 15.05 -7.28
N PHE A 185 -1.65 13.84 -7.68
CA PHE A 185 -0.75 12.70 -7.83
C PHE A 185 -1.16 11.89 -9.06
N ILE A 186 -0.24 11.03 -9.51
CA ILE A 186 -0.51 10.03 -10.56
C ILE A 186 -0.24 8.66 -9.96
N LEU A 187 -1.15 7.70 -10.17
CA LEU A 187 -0.84 6.28 -9.98
C LEU A 187 -0.47 5.67 -11.33
N GLN A 188 0.57 4.84 -11.31
CA GLN A 188 1.05 4.09 -12.46
C GLN A 188 1.12 2.60 -12.13
N ILE A 189 0.86 1.76 -13.13
CA ILE A 189 1.14 0.32 -13.09
C ILE A 189 2.22 0.03 -14.11
N ASP A 190 3.38 -0.42 -13.64
CA ASP A 190 4.55 -0.73 -14.47
C ASP A 190 4.94 0.44 -15.42
N GLY A 191 4.95 1.67 -14.87
CA GLY A 191 5.28 2.90 -15.60
C GLY A 191 4.18 3.43 -16.54
N GLN A 192 3.02 2.77 -16.61
CA GLN A 192 1.87 3.22 -17.40
C GLN A 192 0.77 3.81 -16.52
N PRO A 193 0.04 4.84 -16.97
CA PRO A 193 -1.11 5.38 -16.23
C PRO A 193 -2.09 4.32 -15.73
N ALA A 194 -2.37 4.32 -14.42
CA ALA A 194 -3.38 3.45 -13.82
C ALA A 194 -4.75 4.15 -13.88
N LYS A 195 -5.52 3.88 -14.94
CA LYS A 195 -6.84 4.50 -15.16
C LYS A 195 -7.93 3.82 -14.33
N ASP A 196 -8.96 4.60 -13.94
CA ASP A 196 -10.20 4.13 -13.30
C ASP A 196 -9.99 3.38 -11.97
N LEU A 197 -8.86 3.59 -11.30
CA LEU A 197 -8.50 3.04 -10.00
C LEU A 197 -9.11 3.86 -8.87
N GLU A 198 -9.76 3.18 -7.93
CA GLU A 198 -10.23 3.79 -6.68
C GLU A 198 -9.05 3.99 -5.74
N VAL A 199 -9.01 5.17 -5.13
CA VAL A 199 -8.01 5.59 -4.15
C VAL A 199 -8.75 6.02 -2.89
N THR A 200 -8.37 5.45 -1.76
CA THR A 200 -8.92 5.81 -0.45
C THR A 200 -7.83 6.48 0.35
N VAL A 201 -8.14 7.61 0.96
CA VAL A 201 -7.25 8.37 1.83
C VAL A 201 -7.91 8.56 3.18
N THR A 202 -7.27 8.08 4.23
CA THR A 202 -7.84 8.05 5.57
C THR A 202 -6.93 8.80 6.54
N PRO A 203 -7.43 9.81 7.27
CA PRO A 203 -6.66 10.45 8.32
C PRO A 203 -6.29 9.43 9.41
N GLY A 204 -5.06 9.53 9.93
CA GLY A 204 -4.55 8.72 11.03
C GLY A 204 -5.34 8.90 12.33
N ASN A 205 -4.95 8.21 13.41
CA ASN A 205 -5.63 8.29 14.72
C ASN A 205 -7.09 7.83 14.69
N THR A 206 -7.45 6.87 13.82
CA THR A 206 -8.84 6.39 13.68
C THR A 206 -9.41 5.83 14.98
N ARG A 207 -8.55 5.29 15.86
CA ARG A 207 -8.92 4.80 17.20
C ARG A 207 -9.70 5.80 18.06
N TYR A 208 -9.49 7.09 17.85
CA TYR A 208 -10.05 8.16 18.68
C TYR A 208 -11.24 8.88 18.02
N ARG A 209 -11.81 8.32 16.95
CA ARG A 209 -12.95 8.91 16.24
C ARG A 209 -14.07 7.91 16.04
N ASP A 210 -15.30 8.40 16.06
CA ASP A 210 -16.49 7.62 15.71
C ASP A 210 -16.61 7.36 14.20
N LYS A 211 -15.90 8.16 13.38
CA LYS A 211 -15.89 8.08 11.92
C LYS A 211 -14.46 8.00 11.39
N MET A 212 -14.28 7.24 10.31
CA MET A 212 -12.97 7.08 9.67
C MET A 212 -12.54 8.35 8.89
N ASP A 213 -13.53 9.12 8.41
CA ASP A 213 -13.34 10.32 7.59
C ASP A 213 -12.53 10.06 6.31
N GLU A 214 -12.85 8.94 5.65
CA GLU A 214 -12.24 8.53 4.38
C GLU A 214 -12.56 9.53 3.27
N ILE A 215 -11.54 9.82 2.47
CA ILE A 215 -11.62 10.61 1.25
C ILE A 215 -11.43 9.64 0.09
N SER A 216 -12.48 9.46 -0.71
CA SER A 216 -12.41 8.66 -1.93
C SER A 216 -12.06 9.53 -3.14
N ALA A 217 -11.12 9.07 -3.94
CA ALA A 217 -10.79 9.64 -5.24
C ALA A 217 -10.75 8.52 -6.29
N LYS A 218 -10.81 8.90 -7.57
CA LYS A 218 -10.66 7.96 -8.68
C LYS A 218 -9.70 8.54 -9.70
N THR A 219 -8.78 7.71 -10.17
CA THR A 219 -7.79 8.13 -11.17
C THR A 219 -8.43 8.33 -12.55
N ASP A 220 -8.05 9.39 -13.24
CA ASP A 220 -8.50 9.67 -14.61
C ASP A 220 -7.77 8.85 -15.69
N ALA A 221 -7.99 9.17 -16.96
CA ALA A 221 -7.33 8.51 -18.09
C ALA A 221 -5.79 8.64 -18.12
N LYS A 222 -5.23 9.62 -17.40
CA LYS A 222 -3.79 9.84 -17.21
C LYS A 222 -3.29 9.26 -15.88
N GLY A 223 -4.12 8.52 -15.16
CA GLY A 223 -3.81 7.99 -13.84
C GLY A 223 -3.82 9.05 -12.74
N GLN A 224 -4.28 10.26 -13.03
CA GLN A 224 -4.25 11.39 -12.10
C GLN A 224 -5.43 11.35 -11.14
N PHE A 225 -5.17 11.68 -9.88
CA PHE A 225 -6.19 11.98 -8.89
C PHE A 225 -5.75 13.16 -8.03
N SER A 226 -6.69 13.76 -7.32
CA SER A 226 -6.40 14.86 -6.41
C SER A 226 -7.10 14.69 -5.08
N VAL A 227 -6.49 15.24 -4.04
CA VAL A 227 -6.99 15.24 -2.67
C VAL A 227 -6.92 16.68 -2.16
N THR A 228 -8.01 17.18 -1.60
CA THR A 228 -8.00 18.41 -0.80
C THR A 228 -7.92 18.02 0.67
N TRP A 229 -6.89 18.48 1.38
CA TRP A 229 -6.60 18.01 2.73
C TRP A 229 -7.43 18.77 3.78
N PRO A 230 -8.39 18.14 4.47
CA PRO A 230 -9.30 18.87 5.36
C PRO A 230 -8.64 19.31 6.67
N GLN A 231 -7.61 18.60 7.12
CA GLN A 231 -6.90 18.86 8.37
C GLN A 231 -5.42 18.48 8.27
N ALA A 232 -4.63 19.00 9.19
CA ALA A 232 -3.23 18.60 9.35
C ALA A 232 -3.12 17.25 10.07
N GLY A 233 -2.02 16.55 9.86
CA GLY A 233 -1.68 15.29 10.49
C GLY A 233 -1.24 14.21 9.49
N MET A 234 -1.04 13.01 10.00
CA MET A 234 -0.66 11.86 9.17
C MET A 234 -1.88 11.27 8.48
N TYR A 235 -1.73 10.91 7.21
CA TYR A 235 -2.74 10.25 6.39
C TYR A 235 -2.18 8.94 5.84
N TRP A 236 -3.08 7.98 5.69
CA TRP A 236 -2.82 6.72 4.99
C TRP A 236 -3.58 6.71 3.67
N LEU A 237 -2.88 6.48 2.57
CA LEU A 237 -3.44 6.38 1.24
C LEU A 237 -3.32 4.94 0.77
N GLU A 238 -4.39 4.38 0.21
CA GLU A 238 -4.36 3.07 -0.41
C GLU A 238 -5.00 3.04 -1.80
N ALA A 239 -4.54 2.08 -2.60
CA ALA A 239 -5.17 1.69 -3.84
C ALA A 239 -4.85 0.22 -4.14
N ASN A 240 -5.84 -0.52 -4.63
CA ASN A 240 -5.72 -1.94 -4.94
C ASN A 240 -6.33 -2.25 -6.30
N THR A 241 -5.69 -3.14 -7.06
CA THR A 241 -6.22 -3.61 -8.33
C THR A 241 -5.69 -4.99 -8.67
N LYS A 242 -6.11 -5.52 -9.81
CA LYS A 242 -5.64 -6.79 -10.34
C LYS A 242 -5.55 -6.74 -11.86
N ASP A 243 -4.60 -7.47 -12.40
CA ASP A 243 -4.48 -7.68 -13.83
C ASP A 243 -4.05 -9.12 -14.14
N ASN A 244 -3.83 -9.41 -15.41
CA ASN A 244 -3.34 -10.69 -15.91
C ASN A 244 -1.87 -10.64 -16.35
N LYS A 245 -1.12 -9.59 -15.96
CA LYS A 245 0.30 -9.42 -16.31
C LYS A 245 1.17 -10.20 -15.32
N THR A 246 1.06 -11.52 -15.37
CA THR A 246 1.83 -12.42 -14.51
C THR A 246 3.18 -12.77 -15.15
N SER A 247 4.20 -12.93 -14.32
CA SER A 247 5.50 -13.49 -14.72
C SER A 247 5.56 -15.01 -14.49
N VAL A 248 4.46 -15.61 -14.03
CA VAL A 248 4.32 -17.04 -13.73
C VAL A 248 3.25 -17.62 -14.63
N THR A 249 3.62 -18.57 -15.48
CA THR A 249 2.71 -19.15 -16.47
C THR A 249 1.44 -19.76 -15.86
N GLN A 250 1.54 -20.38 -14.68
CA GLN A 250 0.40 -20.96 -13.97
C GLN A 250 -0.50 -19.91 -13.30
N ALA A 251 -0.02 -18.68 -13.10
CA ALA A 251 -0.78 -17.61 -12.47
C ALA A 251 -1.65 -16.90 -13.51
N LYS A 252 -2.97 -16.86 -13.27
CA LYS A 252 -3.94 -16.18 -14.14
C LYS A 252 -4.22 -14.74 -13.70
N GLU A 253 -3.84 -14.39 -12.48
CA GLU A 253 -4.09 -13.08 -11.86
C GLU A 253 -2.84 -12.62 -11.12
N ARG A 254 -2.52 -11.34 -11.28
CA ARG A 254 -1.59 -10.59 -10.43
C ARG A 254 -2.40 -9.57 -9.64
N ARG A 255 -2.27 -9.62 -8.32
CA ARG A 255 -2.82 -8.63 -7.39
C ARG A 255 -1.81 -7.52 -7.17
N LEU A 256 -2.28 -6.28 -7.24
CA LEU A 256 -1.49 -5.08 -7.06
C LEU A 256 -2.03 -4.28 -5.89
N SER A 257 -1.16 -3.90 -4.96
CA SER A 257 -1.53 -3.10 -3.79
C SER A 257 -0.53 -1.98 -3.57
N TYR A 258 -1.03 -0.80 -3.26
CA TYR A 258 -0.23 0.37 -2.91
C TYR A 258 -0.75 0.96 -1.62
N ALA A 259 0.17 1.28 -0.71
CA ALA A 259 -0.09 2.01 0.51
C ALA A 259 0.97 3.10 0.69
N ALA A 260 0.57 4.28 1.13
CA ALA A 260 1.48 5.35 1.50
C ALA A 260 1.09 6.04 2.79
N THR A 261 2.10 6.46 3.55
CA THR A 261 1.94 7.33 4.72
C THR A 261 2.48 8.71 4.39
N LEU A 262 1.61 9.72 4.48
CA LEU A 262 1.85 11.11 4.09
C LEU A 262 1.54 12.05 5.26
N GLU A 263 2.35 13.09 5.46
CA GLU A 263 2.09 14.14 6.45
C GLU A 263 1.48 15.36 5.78
N VAL A 264 0.43 15.93 6.39
CA VAL A 264 -0.15 17.21 6.00
C VAL A 264 0.14 18.25 7.09
N MET A 265 0.74 19.35 6.69
CA MET A 265 1.10 20.48 7.55
C MET A 265 -0.09 21.42 7.83
N PRO A 266 -0.06 22.20 8.93
CA PRO A 266 -1.10 23.18 9.29
C PRO A 266 -1.36 24.27 8.25
#